data_AF-A0AAQ3P9I3-F1
#
_entry.id   AF-A0AAQ3P9I3-F1
#
_cell.length_a   1.000
_cell.length_b   1.000
_cell.length_c   1.000
_cell.angle_alpha   90.00
_cell.angle_beta   90.00
_cell.angle_gamma   90.00
#
_symmetry.space_group_name_H-M   'P 1'
#
loop_
_entity.id
_entity.type
_entity.pdbx_description
1 polymer ?
#
loop_
_entity_poly.entity_id
_entity_poly.type
_entity_poly.pdbx_seq_one_letter_code
_entity_poly.pdbx_strand_id
1 'polypeptide(L)'
;MIMSEQFNQELSLSGKIPTGHFNGAFGFTSVWQKDAADTKTLAFDGVSITLYNIAFERAQLVLQDHVKQAVPSSWDPAALTRFIEKYGTHVIVGVKIGGTDIIYAKQQYSSTVQPAFVQKKLKDMADEFFVGRRVNEKAKV
;
A
#
# COMPACT_ATOMS: atom_id res chain seq x y z
N MET A 1 6.62 5.31 -14.44
CA MET A 1 6.24 4.83 -13.09
C MET A 1 5.03 5.62 -12.61
N ILE A 2 3.86 5.39 -13.21
CA ILE A 2 2.58 6.05 -12.86
C ILE A 2 1.90 5.30 -11.70
N MET A 3 2.13 3.99 -11.60
CA MET A 3 1.50 3.13 -10.59
C MET A 3 2.02 3.38 -9.17
N SER A 4 3.30 3.75 -8.97
CA SER A 4 3.77 4.14 -7.62
C SER A 4 3.10 5.43 -7.14
N GLU A 5 2.86 6.37 -8.04
CA GLU A 5 2.16 7.61 -7.75
C GLU A 5 0.69 7.34 -7.38
N GLN A 6 0.02 6.40 -8.06
CA GLN A 6 -1.32 5.96 -7.68
C GLN A 6 -1.36 5.39 -6.25
N PHE A 7 -0.43 4.48 -5.90
CA PHE A 7 -0.32 3.93 -4.55
C PHE A 7 -0.07 5.01 -3.49
N ASN A 8 0.75 6.01 -3.82
CA ASN A 8 1.04 7.12 -2.91
C ASN A 8 -0.21 7.98 -2.69
N GLN A 9 -0.95 8.30 -3.75
CA GLN A 9 -2.19 9.06 -3.65
C GLN A 9 -3.25 8.36 -2.80
N GLU A 10 -3.34 7.02 -2.87
CA GLU A 10 -4.23 6.23 -2.00
C GLU A 10 -3.89 6.39 -0.51
N LEU A 11 -2.63 6.66 -0.19
CA LEU A 11 -2.12 6.94 1.16
C LEU A 11 -2.09 8.45 1.50
N SER A 12 -2.68 9.32 0.66
CA SER A 12 -2.58 10.78 0.77
C SER A 12 -1.15 11.33 0.75
N LEU A 13 -0.22 10.61 0.13
CA LEU A 13 1.17 11.01 -0.06
C LEU A 13 1.37 11.60 -1.46
N SER A 14 2.24 12.60 -1.58
CA SER A 14 2.61 13.21 -2.86
C SER A 14 3.92 12.65 -3.39
N GLY A 15 4.10 12.70 -4.71
CA GLY A 15 5.34 12.33 -5.39
C GLY A 15 5.36 10.89 -5.90
N LYS A 16 6.51 10.53 -6.50
CA LYS A 16 6.66 9.32 -7.33
C LYS A 16 7.47 8.21 -6.67
N ILE A 17 8.13 8.48 -5.54
CA ILE A 17 8.97 7.51 -4.86
C ILE A 17 8.10 6.35 -4.36
N PRO A 18 8.42 5.08 -4.70
CA PRO A 18 7.64 3.94 -4.25
C PRO A 18 7.59 3.83 -2.73
N THR A 19 6.38 3.72 -2.18
CA THR A 19 6.16 3.43 -0.76
C THR A 19 6.46 1.96 -0.42
N GLY A 20 6.63 1.67 0.87
CA GLY A 20 6.72 0.30 1.36
C GLY A 20 5.50 -0.55 0.97
N HIS A 21 4.31 0.06 0.88
CA HIS A 21 3.10 -0.62 0.42
C HIS A 21 3.22 -1.09 -1.03
N PHE A 22 3.64 -0.22 -1.94
CA PHE A 22 3.92 -0.57 -3.33
C PHE A 22 5.00 -1.66 -3.43
N ASN A 23 6.09 -1.51 -2.66
CA ASN A 23 7.19 -2.47 -2.69
C ASN A 23 6.73 -3.86 -2.21
N GLY A 24 5.95 -3.91 -1.13
CA GLY A 24 5.36 -5.16 -0.64
C GLY A 24 4.38 -5.79 -1.64
N ALA A 25 3.52 -4.99 -2.26
CA ALA A 25 2.52 -5.46 -3.23
C ALA A 25 3.14 -6.20 -4.42
N PHE A 26 4.29 -5.73 -4.91
CA PHE A 26 4.96 -6.33 -6.07
C PHE A 26 6.26 -7.06 -5.73
N GLY A 27 6.56 -7.28 -4.44
CA GLY A 27 7.80 -7.95 -4.02
C GLY A 27 9.06 -7.25 -4.52
N PHE A 28 9.13 -5.93 -4.37
CA PHE A 28 10.37 -5.16 -4.52
C PHE A 28 11.12 -5.18 -3.19
N THR A 29 12.42 -5.37 -3.28
CA THR A 29 13.38 -5.32 -2.19
C THR A 29 13.74 -3.87 -1.84
N SER A 30 14.57 -3.66 -0.81
CA SER A 30 14.97 -2.33 -0.33
C SER A 30 15.65 -1.45 -1.39
N VAL A 31 16.16 -2.04 -2.49
CA VAL A 31 16.71 -1.29 -3.64
C VAL A 31 15.76 -1.40 -4.83
N TRP A 32 14.63 -0.69 -4.76
CA TRP A 32 13.56 -0.75 -5.74
C TRP A 32 14.01 -0.45 -7.17
N GLN A 33 15.07 0.34 -7.37
CA GLN A 33 15.59 0.69 -8.69
C GLN A 33 16.11 -0.53 -9.46
N LYS A 34 16.74 -1.49 -8.76
CA LYS A 34 17.26 -2.72 -9.37
C LYS A 34 16.10 -3.62 -9.82
N ASP A 35 15.14 -3.83 -8.93
CA ASP A 35 13.97 -4.65 -9.23
C ASP A 35 13.09 -4.02 -10.32
N ALA A 36 13.06 -2.68 -10.40
CA ALA A 36 12.37 -1.97 -11.47
C ALA A 36 13.02 -2.22 -12.84
N ALA A 37 14.35 -2.32 -12.90
CA ALA A 37 15.07 -2.61 -14.14
C ALA A 37 14.75 -4.02 -14.68
N ASP A 38 14.58 -4.99 -13.78
CA ASP A 38 14.24 -6.38 -14.14
C ASP A 38 12.73 -6.61 -14.36
N THR A 39 11.91 -5.57 -14.21
CA THR A 39 10.45 -5.63 -14.33
C THR A 39 9.99 -5.12 -15.70
N LYS A 40 9.26 -5.96 -16.43
CA LYS A 40 8.63 -5.63 -17.72
C LYS A 40 7.35 -4.82 -17.54
N THR A 41 6.47 -5.30 -16.67
CA THR A 41 5.14 -4.72 -16.46
C THR A 41 4.63 -5.13 -15.09
N LEU A 42 3.87 -4.22 -14.47
CA LEU A 42 3.12 -4.46 -13.24
C LEU A 42 1.63 -4.36 -13.54
N ALA A 43 0.83 -5.21 -12.92
CA ALA A 43 -0.61 -5.19 -13.02
C ALA A 43 -1.23 -5.64 -11.69
N PHE A 44 -2.39 -5.13 -11.36
CA PHE A 44 -3.17 -5.60 -10.22
C PHE A 44 -4.67 -5.53 -10.57
N ASP A 45 -5.46 -6.40 -9.97
CA ASP A 45 -6.93 -6.38 -10.07
C ASP A 45 -7.51 -6.89 -8.75
N GLY A 46 -8.68 -6.39 -8.36
CA GLY A 46 -9.21 -6.62 -7.04
C GLY A 46 -10.48 -5.85 -6.71
N VAL A 47 -11.02 -6.15 -5.54
CA VAL A 47 -12.20 -5.50 -4.98
C VAL A 47 -11.83 -4.88 -3.64
N SER A 48 -12.11 -3.59 -3.50
CA SER A 48 -12.01 -2.89 -2.21
C SER A 48 -13.37 -2.34 -1.82
N ILE A 49 -13.84 -2.75 -0.63
CA ILE A 49 -15.10 -2.31 -0.06
C ILE A 49 -14.75 -1.50 1.18
N THR A 50 -15.13 -0.22 1.18
CA THR A 50 -15.04 0.63 2.37
C THR A 50 -16.39 0.60 3.10
N LEU A 51 -16.38 0.17 4.36
CA LEU A 51 -17.56 0.14 5.23
C LEU A 51 -17.65 1.41 6.08
N TYR A 52 -16.51 1.85 6.62
CA TYR A 52 -16.41 3.06 7.42
C TYR A 52 -15.20 3.88 6.96
N ASN A 53 -15.35 5.19 7.02
CA ASN A 53 -14.25 6.13 6.84
C ASN A 53 -14.18 7.02 8.08
N ILE A 54 -13.07 6.94 8.80
CA ILE A 54 -12.82 7.74 9.98
C ILE A 54 -11.62 8.61 9.65
N ALA A 55 -11.79 9.92 9.66
CA ALA A 55 -10.69 10.86 9.49
C ALA A 55 -10.81 11.95 10.54
N PHE A 56 -9.67 12.47 10.99
CA PHE A 56 -9.69 13.70 11.75
C PHE A 56 -10.16 14.83 10.83
N GLU A 57 -11.24 15.49 11.22
CA GLU A 57 -11.53 16.84 10.74
C GLU A 57 -10.34 17.72 11.11
N ARG A 58 -9.99 18.74 10.30
CA ARG A 58 -8.76 19.57 10.40
C ARG A 58 -8.60 20.31 11.74
N ALA A 59 -8.53 19.58 12.84
CA ALA A 59 -8.55 20.03 14.21
C ALA A 59 -7.21 19.68 14.84
N GLN A 60 -6.75 20.58 15.69
CA GLN A 60 -5.45 20.57 16.37
C GLN A 60 -5.20 19.21 17.04
N LEU A 61 -4.42 18.36 16.37
CA LEU A 61 -3.93 17.13 16.97
C LEU A 61 -2.99 17.50 18.12
N VAL A 62 -3.40 17.19 19.35
CA VAL A 62 -2.58 17.39 20.53
C VAL A 62 -1.82 16.09 20.81
N LEU A 63 -0.49 16.18 20.84
CA LEU A 63 0.33 15.05 21.27
C LEU A 63 0.00 14.67 22.72
N GLN A 64 -0.08 13.38 22.99
CA GLN A 64 -0.16 12.86 24.35
C GLN A 64 1.10 13.26 25.13
N ASP A 65 0.97 13.52 26.43
CA ASP A 65 2.08 14.09 27.22
C ASP A 65 3.31 13.19 27.27
N HIS A 66 3.11 11.87 27.31
CA HIS A 66 4.20 10.91 27.26
C HIS A 66 4.97 10.94 25.91
N VAL A 67 4.31 11.34 24.80
CA VAL A 67 4.98 11.51 23.50
C VAL A 67 5.79 12.79 23.52
N LYS A 68 5.20 13.90 24.01
CA LYS A 68 5.91 15.19 24.14
C LYS A 68 7.18 15.05 24.98
N GLN A 69 7.09 14.37 26.12
CA GLN A 69 8.22 14.13 27.02
C GLN A 69 9.31 13.25 26.41
N ALA A 70 8.96 12.39 25.44
CA ALA A 70 9.93 11.54 24.78
C ALA A 70 10.69 12.25 23.64
N VAL A 71 10.20 13.40 23.17
CA VAL A 71 10.91 14.21 22.16
C VAL A 71 12.18 14.78 22.79
N PRO A 72 13.37 14.54 22.19
CA PRO A 72 14.61 15.13 22.69
C PRO A 72 14.53 16.66 22.72
N SER A 73 14.94 17.27 23.82
CA SER A 73 14.93 18.73 24.00
C SER A 73 16.07 19.45 23.27
N SER A 74 17.03 18.69 22.73
CA SER A 74 18.16 19.17 21.95
C SER A 74 18.48 18.18 20.82
N TRP A 75 19.36 18.58 19.91
CA TRP A 75 19.82 17.72 18.82
C TRP A 75 20.75 16.62 19.35
N ASP A 76 20.22 15.40 19.46
CA ASP A 76 20.99 14.18 19.70
C ASP A 76 20.56 13.10 18.69
N PRO A 77 21.42 12.75 17.71
CA PRO A 77 21.12 11.73 16.72
C PRO A 77 20.69 10.39 17.32
N ALA A 78 21.33 9.94 18.41
CA ALA A 78 21.01 8.66 19.01
C ALA A 78 19.65 8.67 19.71
N ALA A 79 19.29 9.77 20.40
CA ALA A 79 17.97 9.92 20.99
C ALA A 79 16.86 10.06 19.94
N LEU A 80 17.13 10.77 18.83
CA LEU A 80 16.20 10.87 17.71
C LEU A 80 15.96 9.51 17.04
N THR A 81 17.00 8.71 16.83
CA THR A 81 16.87 7.33 16.34
C THR A 81 15.98 6.51 17.27
N ARG A 82 16.23 6.54 18.59
CA ARG A 82 15.38 5.82 19.57
C ARG A 82 13.93 6.31 19.56
N PHE A 83 13.69 7.61 19.39
CA PHE A 83 12.35 8.16 19.28
C PHE A 83 11.63 7.64 18.03
N ILE A 84 12.29 7.67 16.88
CA ILE A 84 11.74 7.19 15.60
C ILE A 84 11.47 5.68 15.66
N GLU A 85 12.37 4.90 16.24
CA GLU A 85 12.17 3.45 16.43
C GLU A 85 10.96 3.16 17.33
N LYS A 86 10.74 3.97 18.36
CA LYS A 86 9.64 3.79 19.32
C LYS A 86 8.29 4.29 18.82
N TYR A 87 8.24 5.48 18.21
CA TYR A 87 7.00 6.16 17.84
C TYR A 87 6.72 6.16 16.34
N GLY A 88 7.67 5.73 15.52
CA GLY A 88 7.58 5.74 14.07
C GLY A 88 7.90 7.10 13.45
N THR A 89 7.58 7.22 12.17
CA THR A 89 7.89 8.39 11.33
C THR A 89 6.65 9.15 10.85
N HIS A 90 5.46 8.54 10.94
CA HIS A 90 4.21 9.07 10.39
C HIS A 90 3.08 8.93 11.40
N VAL A 91 2.10 9.83 11.32
CA VAL A 91 0.87 9.78 12.12
C VAL A 91 -0.30 9.43 11.21
N ILE A 92 -1.14 8.50 11.65
CA ILE A 92 -2.36 8.12 10.93
C ILE A 92 -3.42 9.18 11.19
N VAL A 93 -3.78 9.94 10.15
CA VAL A 93 -4.79 11.01 10.25
C VAL A 93 -6.19 10.59 9.79
N GLY A 94 -6.30 9.40 9.20
CA GLY A 94 -7.56 8.80 8.82
C GLY A 94 -7.37 7.36 8.38
N VAL A 95 -8.43 6.58 8.53
CA VAL A 95 -8.50 5.16 8.19
C VAL A 95 -9.78 4.87 7.43
N LYS A 96 -9.64 4.10 6.35
CA LYS A 96 -10.76 3.43 5.70
C LYS A 96 -10.81 2.00 6.24
N ILE A 97 -11.94 1.64 6.82
CA ILE A 97 -12.19 0.31 7.40
C ILE A 97 -13.12 -0.44 6.48
N GLY A 98 -12.76 -1.68 6.16
CA GLY A 98 -13.52 -2.54 5.29
C GLY A 98 -12.71 -3.77 4.90
N GLY A 99 -12.98 -4.30 3.71
CA GLY A 99 -12.30 -5.46 3.16
C GLY A 99 -11.65 -5.13 1.82
N THR A 100 -10.45 -5.65 1.61
CA THR A 100 -9.72 -5.52 0.35
C THR A 100 -9.17 -6.87 -0.04
N ASP A 101 -9.58 -7.37 -1.20
CA ASP A 101 -8.96 -8.51 -1.86
C ASP A 101 -8.33 -8.03 -3.17
N ILE A 102 -7.01 -8.13 -3.30
CA ILE A 102 -6.27 -7.72 -4.50
C ILE A 102 -5.31 -8.82 -4.92
N ILE A 103 -5.25 -9.08 -6.22
CA ILE A 103 -4.24 -9.93 -6.86
C ILE A 103 -3.23 -9.01 -7.55
N TYR A 104 -1.96 -9.20 -7.23
CA TYR A 104 -0.86 -8.47 -7.85
C TYR A 104 -0.09 -9.38 -8.80
N ALA A 105 0.34 -8.83 -9.93
CA ALA A 105 1.18 -9.48 -10.91
C ALA A 105 2.41 -8.61 -11.22
N LYS A 106 3.58 -9.19 -11.04
CA LYS A 106 4.87 -8.63 -11.48
C LYS A 106 5.42 -9.49 -12.60
N GLN A 107 5.55 -8.89 -13.79
CA GLN A 107 6.13 -9.55 -14.95
C GLN A 107 7.61 -9.20 -15.05
N GLN A 108 8.48 -10.21 -15.10
CA GLN A 108 9.92 -10.02 -15.32
C GLN A 108 10.24 -9.73 -16.79
N TYR A 109 11.33 -8.99 -17.05
CA TYR A 109 11.77 -8.62 -18.40
C TYR A 109 12.11 -9.82 -19.28
N SER A 110 12.58 -10.91 -18.68
CA SER A 110 12.85 -12.20 -19.35
C SER A 110 11.60 -12.88 -19.90
N SER A 111 10.40 -12.48 -19.48
CA SER A 111 9.14 -13.07 -19.94
C SER A 111 8.86 -12.73 -21.41
N THR A 112 8.68 -13.76 -22.23
CA THR A 112 8.24 -13.65 -23.63
C THR A 112 6.76 -13.28 -23.77
N VAL A 113 5.95 -13.48 -22.71
CA VAL A 113 4.52 -13.14 -22.70
C VAL A 113 4.31 -11.64 -22.93
N GLN A 114 3.31 -11.31 -23.75
CA GLN A 114 2.91 -9.93 -24.00
C GLN A 114 2.15 -9.35 -22.80
N PRO A 115 2.39 -8.10 -22.36
CA PRO A 115 1.76 -7.50 -21.18
C PRO A 115 0.22 -7.57 -21.17
N ALA A 116 -0.41 -7.42 -22.34
CA ALA A 116 -1.86 -7.51 -22.48
C ALA A 116 -2.42 -8.89 -22.06
N PHE A 117 -1.68 -9.98 -22.27
CA PHE A 117 -2.11 -11.32 -21.83
C PHE A 117 -1.97 -11.48 -20.32
N VAL A 118 -0.96 -10.86 -19.70
CA VAL A 118 -0.82 -10.85 -18.23
C VAL A 118 -2.00 -10.11 -17.61
N GLN A 119 -2.36 -8.94 -18.15
CA GLN A 119 -3.52 -8.18 -17.69
C GLN A 119 -4.82 -8.97 -17.86
N LYS A 120 -5.03 -9.60 -19.03
CA LYS A 120 -6.21 -10.44 -19.27
C LYS A 120 -6.29 -11.59 -18.28
N LYS A 121 -5.19 -12.35 -18.10
CA LYS A 121 -5.17 -13.49 -17.19
C LYS A 121 -5.43 -13.07 -15.75
N LEU A 122 -4.87 -11.94 -15.33
CA LEU A 122 -5.10 -11.37 -14.01
C LEU A 122 -6.58 -11.04 -13.79
N LYS A 123 -7.22 -10.42 -14.79
CA LYS A 123 -8.65 -10.14 -14.77
C LYS A 123 -9.49 -11.41 -14.71
N ASP A 124 -9.20 -12.39 -15.56
CA ASP A 124 -9.92 -13.68 -15.56
C ASP A 124 -9.83 -14.36 -14.17
N MET A 125 -8.64 -14.31 -13.55
CA MET A 125 -8.45 -14.79 -12.17
C MET A 125 -9.26 -13.99 -11.16
N ALA A 126 -9.25 -12.65 -11.23
CA ALA A 126 -10.01 -11.80 -10.32
C ALA A 126 -11.52 -12.07 -10.45
N ASP A 127 -12.03 -12.21 -11.67
CA ASP A 127 -13.44 -12.53 -11.94
C ASP A 127 -13.82 -13.89 -11.33
N GLU A 128 -13.01 -14.94 -11.53
CA GLU A 128 -13.21 -16.25 -10.91
C GLU A 128 -13.21 -16.18 -9.37
N PHE A 129 -12.21 -15.50 -8.79
CA PHE A 129 -12.06 -15.40 -7.34
C PHE A 129 -13.17 -14.57 -6.67
N PHE A 130 -13.58 -13.44 -7.25
CA PHE A 130 -14.46 -12.48 -6.60
C PHE A 130 -15.93 -12.60 -7.00
N VAL A 131 -16.24 -13.12 -8.19
CA VAL A 131 -17.62 -13.43 -8.58
C VAL A 131 -18.03 -14.80 -8.02
N GLY A 132 -17.14 -15.80 -8.05
CA GLY A 132 -17.40 -17.14 -7.52
C GLY A 132 -17.70 -17.16 -6.02
N ARG A 133 -17.02 -16.33 -5.21
CA ARG A 133 -17.31 -16.21 -3.76
C ARG A 133 -18.70 -15.61 -3.48
N ARG A 134 -19.15 -14.61 -4.24
CA ARG A 134 -20.45 -13.97 -4.04
C ARG A 134 -21.65 -14.91 -4.27
N VAL A 135 -21.51 -15.90 -5.16
CA VAL A 135 -22.57 -16.90 -5.41
C VAL A 135 -22.68 -17.88 -4.24
N ASN A 136 -21.54 -18.30 -3.69
CA ASN A 136 -21.50 -19.29 -2.60
C ASN A 136 -21.93 -18.72 -1.24
N GLU A 137 -21.74 -17.42 -0.98
CA GLU A 137 -22.24 -16.77 0.23
C GLU A 137 -23.75 -16.55 0.20
N LYS A 138 -24.34 -16.26 -0.97
CA LYS A 138 -25.80 -16.14 -1.13
C LYS A 138 -26.54 -17.48 -1.03
N ALA A 139 -25.86 -18.60 -1.26
CA ALA A 139 -26.44 -19.95 -1.14
C ALA A 139 -26.46 -20.48 0.31
N LYS A 140 -25.98 -19.70 1.29
CA LYS A 140 -25.90 -20.07 2.71
C LYS A 140 -26.87 -19.29 3.62
N VAL A 141 -27.86 -18.60 3.06
CA VAL A 141 -28.92 -17.90 3.81
C VAL A 141 -30.27 -18.55 3.52
#